data_AF-V7GUX7-F1
#
_entry.id   AF-V7GUX7-F1
#
_cell.length_a   1.000
_cell.length_b   1.000
_cell.length_c   1.000
_cell.angle_alpha   90.00
_cell.angle_beta   90.00
_cell.angle_gamma   90.00
#
_symmetry.space_group_name_H-M   'P 1'
#
loop_
_entity.id
_entity.type
_entity.pdbx_description
1 polymer ?
#
loop_
_entity_poly.entity_id
_entity_poly.type
_entity_poly.pdbx_seq_one_letter_code
_entity_poly.pdbx_strand_id
1 'polypeptide(L)' 'MVNGFGWSGWLLQLVDWTDGCIGVTDSDMDEIWTMVPDGTLIEIEP' A
#
# COMPACT_ATOMS: atom_id res chain seq x y z
N MET A 1 -5.96 -2.02 -11.63
CA MET A 1 -4.66 -1.33 -11.52
C MET A 1 -4.22 -0.92 -12.92
N VAL A 2 -4.05 0.38 -13.16
CA VAL A 2 -3.50 0.88 -14.43
C VAL A 2 -1.98 0.78 -14.30
N ASN A 3 -1.38 -0.20 -14.97
CA ASN A 3 0.07 -0.51 -14.94
C ASN A 3 0.92 0.55 -15.68
N GLY A 4 0.69 1.85 -15.44
CA GLY A 4 1.31 2.94 -16.21
C GLY A 4 1.65 4.22 -15.45
N PHE A 5 1.33 4.32 -14.15
CA PHE A 5 1.56 5.52 -13.32
C PHE A 5 2.47 5.26 -12.11
N GLY A 6 3.41 4.32 -12.20
CA GLY A 6 4.34 4.00 -11.09
C GLY A 6 5.20 5.20 -10.64
N TRP A 7 5.52 6.13 -11.55
CA TRP A 7 6.26 7.37 -11.27
C TRP A 7 5.46 8.40 -10.44
N SER A 8 4.16 8.20 -10.25
CA SER A 8 3.28 9.08 -9.47
C SER A 8 2.50 8.34 -8.38
N GLY A 9 3.06 7.24 -7.83
CA GLY A 9 2.42 6.49 -6.74
C GLY A 9 2.02 7.37 -5.55
N TRP A 10 2.78 8.43 -5.27
CA TRP A 10 2.49 9.41 -4.23
C TRP A 10 1.17 10.18 -4.46
N LEU A 11 0.77 10.44 -5.70
CA LEU A 11 -0.53 11.09 -6.00
C LEU A 11 -1.70 10.16 -5.69
N LEU A 12 -1.50 8.85 -5.88
CA LEU A 12 -2.50 7.84 -5.60
C LEU A 12 -2.64 7.58 -4.10
N GLN A 13 -1.64 7.90 -3.28
CA GLN A 13 -1.76 7.83 -1.82
C GLN A 13 -2.57 8.99 -1.21
N LEU A 14 -2.80 10.07 -1.98
CA LEU A 14 -3.53 11.27 -1.50
C LEU A 14 -5.05 11.19 -1.70
N VAL A 15 -5.52 10.15 -2.37
CA VAL A 15 -6.94 9.90 -2.63
C VAL A 15 -7.26 8.50 -2.14
N ASP A 16 -8.34 8.34 -1.39
CA ASP A 16 -8.86 6.99 -1.14
C ASP A 16 -9.61 6.50 -2.38
N TRP A 17 -8.86 5.85 -3.26
CA TRP A 17 -9.39 5.19 -4.46
C TRP A 17 -9.60 3.69 -4.24
N THR A 18 -9.38 3.22 -3.02
CA THR A 18 -9.54 1.82 -2.65
C THR A 18 -10.95 1.59 -2.10
N ASP A 19 -11.42 0.35 -2.14
CA ASP A 19 -12.68 -0.03 -1.50
C ASP A 19 -12.41 -0.49 -0.06
N GLY A 20 -11.72 0.37 0.71
CA GLY A 20 -11.31 0.12 2.10
C GLY A 20 -10.03 -0.71 2.27
N CYS A 21 -9.16 -0.76 1.26
CA CYS A 21 -7.85 -1.42 1.36
C CYS A 21 -6.75 -0.41 1.67
N ILE A 22 -5.68 -0.82 2.35
CA ILE A 22 -4.50 0.04 2.51
C ILE A 22 -3.65 -0.07 1.25
N GLY A 23 -3.78 0.91 0.36
CA GLY A 23 -2.99 0.99 -0.88
C GLY A 23 -1.59 1.55 -0.63
N VAL A 24 -0.55 0.77 -0.91
CA VAL A 24 0.86 1.19 -0.87
C VAL A 24 1.53 1.01 -2.23
N THR A 25 2.75 1.52 -2.42
CA THR A 25 3.48 1.31 -3.68
C THR A 25 4.06 -0.10 -3.77
N ASP A 26 4.42 -0.53 -4.98
CA ASP A 26 5.05 -1.85 -5.19
C ASP A 26 6.35 -2.00 -4.38
N SER A 27 7.16 -0.94 -4.27
CA SER A 27 8.39 -0.97 -3.47
C SER A 27 8.12 -1.06 -1.98
N ASP A 28 7.07 -0.37 -1.50
CA ASP A 28 6.68 -0.44 -0.08
C ASP A 28 6.14 -1.84 0.25
N MET A 29 5.41 -2.48 -0.67
CA MET A 29 4.95 -3.88 -0.51
C MET A 29 6.12 -4.83 -0.33
N ASP A 30 7.16 -4.72 -1.18
CA ASP A 30 8.35 -5.55 -1.07
C ASP A 30 9.05 -5.36 0.28
N GLU A 31 9.17 -4.12 0.75
CA GLU A 31 9.75 -3.83 2.07
C GLU A 31 8.92 -4.45 3.20
N ILE A 32 7.60 -4.25 3.18
CA ILE A 32 6.67 -4.80 4.18
C ILE A 32 6.78 -6.33 4.22
N TRP A 33 6.79 -7.01 3.08
CA TRP A 33 6.90 -8.48 3.03
C TRP A 33 8.20 -9.01 3.64
N THR A 34 9.31 -8.25 3.54
CA THR A 34 10.58 -8.66 4.14
C THR A 34 10.64 -8.40 5.64
N MET A 35 9.88 -7.43 6.14
CA MET A 35 9.94 -6.98 7.53
C MET A 35 8.84 -7.58 8.43
N VAL A 36 7.69 -7.94 7.85
CA VAL A 36 6.48 -8.31 8.59
C VAL A 36 6.20 -9.81 8.41
N PRO A 37 6.42 -10.65 9.43
CA PRO A 37 6.09 -12.07 9.38
C PRO A 37 4.58 -12.34 9.31
N ASP A 38 4.23 -13.51 8.77
CA ASP A 38 2.86 -14.01 8.81
C ASP A 38 2.32 -14.08 10.25
N GLY A 39 1.08 -13.63 10.45
CA GLY A 39 0.44 -13.56 11.76
C GLY A 39 0.76 -12.31 12.59
N THR A 40 1.51 -11.34 12.04
CA THR A 40 1.70 -10.03 12.68
C THR A 40 0.37 -9.29 12.77
N LEU A 41 0.07 -8.76 13.97
CA LEU A 41 -1.15 -7.98 14.21
C LEU A 41 -1.06 -6.63 13.48
N ILE A 42 -2.15 -6.26 12.79
CA ILE A 42 -2.31 -4.95 12.15
C ILE A 42 -3.41 -4.19 12.90
N GLU A 43 -3.06 -3.01 13.41
CA GLU A 43 -4.00 -2.07 14.05
C GLU A 43 -4.34 -0.96 13.04
N ILE A 44 -5.62 -0.63 12.91
CA ILE A 44 -6.12 0.41 12.00
C ILE A 44 -6.96 1.38 12.82
N GLU A 45 -6.49 2.61 12.91
CA GLU A 45 -7.16 3.71 13.61
C GLU A 45 -7.82 4.67 12.59
N PRO A 46 -8.91 5.36 12.98
CA PRO A 46 -9.61 6.32 12.13
C PRO A 46 -8.84 7.63 11.87
#